data_AF-A0A1V9VW54-F1
#
_entry.id   AF-A0A1V9VW54-F1
#
_cell.length_a   1.000
_cell.length_b   1.000
_cell.length_c   1.000
_cell.angle_alpha   90.00
_cell.angle_beta   90.00
_cell.angle_gamma   90.00
#
_symmetry.space_group_name_H-M   'P 1'
#
loop_
_entity.id
_entity.type
_entity.pdbx_description
1 polymer ?
#
loop_
_entity_poly.entity_id
_entity_poly.type
_entity_poly.pdbx_seq_one_letter_code
_entity_poly.pdbx_strand_id
1 'polypeptide(L)'
;MTNTEQYLKRKTSGLHTPAVTEIKSLAEYIDLFSSGKFTNYLFRGEPTNYDETLSSGLRNITHPGHRPEHGVKNGNTFLNMQKEFKREVWHKLTPDERTHFSAFSQHHGIPTNLIDITTSPLVALYFACQDYKNPKNTNEVQLDEEKGIVYLFKDQFVDITNILTKFEDVNILELFATFENDMFLDMYNLFYKFKREHPEEFYKYFKKLYIDLHVFLKSPPLSIPVIDVNKFPPYEEGRYELKFFGNWEDLLKFDTQLLNFDKKIKKISYPVFIYTAYLQILLASLHYNPAVVDKNTYLNLFPNFKYAPILSFERGRNQQGLFIYQNYLQSDEYTESPYIEGIQRIVPDKVVVINNKEKILEELNFIGINGKFIYGDYDNIAKYITSKFQ
;
A
#
# COMPACT_ATOMS: atom_id res chain seq x y z
N MET A 1 -17.75 -15.23 20.76
CA MET A 1 -16.99 -14.55 19.70
C MET A 1 -17.32 -15.26 18.40
N THR A 2 -17.73 -14.53 17.38
CA THR A 2 -18.02 -15.14 16.08
C THR A 2 -16.71 -15.59 15.41
N ASN A 3 -16.70 -16.64 14.58
CA ASN A 3 -15.49 -17.09 13.85
C ASN A 3 -14.78 -15.93 13.10
N THR A 4 -15.53 -14.89 12.72
CA THR A 4 -15.02 -13.67 12.09
C THR A 4 -14.12 -12.82 13.00
N GLU A 5 -14.38 -12.77 14.31
CA GLU A 5 -13.60 -11.98 15.28
C GLU A 5 -12.25 -12.62 15.61
N GLN A 6 -12.10 -13.93 15.42
CA GLN A 6 -10.91 -14.69 15.80
C GLN A 6 -9.75 -14.53 14.80
N TYR A 7 -10.05 -14.21 13.54
CA TYR A 7 -9.04 -14.05 12.47
C TYR A 7 -8.79 -12.60 12.06
N LEU A 8 -9.55 -11.65 12.60
CA LEU A 8 -9.35 -10.21 12.39
C LEU A 8 -8.84 -9.58 13.68
N LYS A 9 -7.58 -9.85 14.04
CA LYS A 9 -6.88 -9.12 15.11
C LYS A 9 -6.72 -7.61 14.81
N ARG A 10 -6.99 -7.21 13.55
CA ARG A 10 -6.95 -5.84 13.05
C ARG A 10 -8.11 -5.02 13.61
N LYS A 11 -7.81 -3.99 14.42
CA LYS A 11 -8.79 -2.94 14.81
C LYS A 11 -9.28 -2.17 13.58
N THR A 12 -10.31 -2.61 12.85
CA THR A 12 -10.79 -1.97 11.60
C THR A 12 -11.63 -0.70 11.83
N SER A 13 -11.47 0.01 12.95
CA SER A 13 -12.29 1.19 13.28
C SER A 13 -12.31 2.22 12.14
N GLY A 14 -13.47 2.38 11.48
CA GLY A 14 -13.66 3.28 10.33
C GLY A 14 -13.30 2.71 8.94
N LEU A 15 -12.94 1.44 8.84
CA LEU A 15 -12.68 0.70 7.59
C LEU A 15 -13.66 -0.49 7.47
N HIS A 16 -13.76 -1.11 6.29
CA HIS A 16 -14.64 -2.26 6.10
C HIS A 16 -14.11 -3.51 6.83
N THR A 17 -15.02 -4.37 7.27
CA THR A 17 -14.68 -5.67 7.85
C THR A 17 -14.57 -6.73 6.73
N PRO A 18 -13.42 -7.42 6.58
CA PRO A 18 -13.25 -8.41 5.53
C PRO A 18 -14.16 -9.62 5.73
N ALA A 19 -14.69 -10.17 4.64
CA ALA A 19 -15.38 -11.46 4.70
C ALA A 19 -14.37 -12.60 4.87
N VAL A 20 -14.67 -13.56 5.75
CA VAL A 20 -13.80 -14.70 6.06
C VAL A 20 -14.35 -15.98 5.44
N THR A 21 -13.48 -16.79 4.84
CA THR A 21 -13.82 -18.12 4.31
C THR A 21 -12.73 -19.11 4.73
N GLU A 22 -13.11 -20.28 5.23
CA GLU A 22 -12.14 -21.33 5.58
C GLU A 22 -12.05 -22.38 4.47
N ILE A 23 -10.84 -22.85 4.18
CA ILE A 23 -10.53 -23.87 3.18
C ILE A 23 -9.70 -24.97 3.82
N LYS A 24 -9.99 -26.22 3.46
CA LYS A 24 -9.34 -27.42 4.04
C LYS A 24 -8.58 -28.25 3.01
N SER A 25 -8.71 -27.97 1.72
CA SER A 25 -8.06 -28.71 0.64
C SER A 25 -7.79 -27.83 -0.58
N LEU A 26 -6.86 -28.26 -1.45
CA LEU A 26 -6.59 -27.56 -2.71
C LEU A 26 -7.82 -27.53 -3.63
N ALA A 27 -8.63 -28.59 -3.63
CA ALA A 27 -9.83 -28.68 -4.46
C ALA A 27 -10.86 -27.59 -4.09
N GLU A 28 -11.14 -27.42 -2.79
CA GLU A 28 -12.00 -26.33 -2.29
C GLU A 28 -11.45 -24.95 -2.66
N TYR A 29 -10.12 -24.78 -2.59
CA TYR A 29 -9.48 -23.52 -2.98
C TYR A 29 -9.69 -23.21 -4.47
N ILE A 30 -9.47 -24.20 -5.35
CA ILE A 30 -9.68 -24.03 -6.79
C ILE A 30 -11.14 -23.75 -7.10
N ASP A 31 -12.07 -24.46 -6.45
CA ASP A 31 -13.51 -24.27 -6.61
C ASP A 31 -13.93 -22.82 -6.28
N LEU A 32 -13.40 -22.25 -5.21
CA LEU A 32 -13.65 -20.86 -4.81
C LEU A 32 -13.34 -19.85 -5.94
N PHE A 33 -12.27 -20.08 -6.70
CA PHE A 33 -11.82 -19.20 -7.77
C PHE A 33 -12.35 -19.59 -9.17
N SER A 34 -12.95 -20.77 -9.31
CA SER A 34 -13.45 -21.30 -10.58
C SER A 34 -14.57 -20.47 -11.21
N SER A 35 -15.38 -19.80 -10.38
CA SER A 35 -16.53 -19.01 -10.81
C SER A 35 -16.20 -17.73 -11.59
N GLY A 36 -14.93 -17.30 -11.61
CA GLY A 36 -14.52 -16.02 -12.20
C GLY A 36 -14.92 -14.78 -11.38
N LYS A 37 -15.58 -14.95 -10.23
CA LYS A 37 -15.97 -13.83 -9.33
C LYS A 37 -14.79 -12.98 -8.85
N PHE A 38 -13.58 -13.53 -8.90
CA PHE A 38 -12.36 -12.93 -8.37
C PHE A 38 -11.34 -12.55 -9.45
N THR A 39 -11.76 -12.41 -10.72
CA THR A 39 -10.83 -12.04 -11.81
C THR A 39 -10.14 -10.70 -11.61
N ASN A 40 -10.80 -9.73 -10.95
CA ASN A 40 -10.26 -8.40 -10.67
C ASN A 40 -9.73 -8.30 -9.24
N TYR A 41 -9.11 -9.36 -8.73
CA TYR A 41 -8.50 -9.38 -7.40
C TYR A 41 -7.01 -9.66 -7.47
N LEU A 42 -6.30 -9.12 -6.48
CA LEU A 42 -4.89 -9.33 -6.20
C LEU A 42 -4.79 -10.10 -4.88
N PHE A 43 -3.77 -10.94 -4.76
CA PHE A 43 -3.65 -11.93 -3.69
C PHE A 43 -2.35 -11.77 -2.91
N ARG A 44 -2.39 -12.10 -1.62
CA ARG A 44 -1.21 -12.21 -0.77
C ARG A 44 -1.33 -13.40 0.15
N GLY A 45 -0.36 -14.31 0.10
CA GLY A 45 -0.24 -15.40 1.05
C GLY A 45 0.64 -15.02 2.24
N GLU A 46 0.20 -15.34 3.44
CA GLU A 46 1.00 -15.27 4.65
C GLU A 46 0.89 -16.58 5.43
N PRO A 47 2.01 -17.12 5.95
CA PRO A 47 2.02 -18.44 6.58
C PRO A 47 1.37 -18.49 7.97
N THR A 48 0.95 -17.32 8.47
CA THR A 48 0.22 -17.11 9.72
C THR A 48 -0.61 -15.83 9.62
N ASN A 49 -1.42 -15.57 10.64
CA ASN A 49 -2.24 -14.36 10.77
C ASN A 49 -1.50 -13.27 11.55
N TYR A 50 -0.68 -12.48 10.85
CA TYR A 50 -0.02 -11.31 11.45
C TYR A 50 -1.03 -10.22 11.81
N ASP A 51 -0.70 -9.43 12.84
CA ASP A 51 -1.58 -8.39 13.37
C ASP A 51 -1.86 -7.27 12.35
N GLU A 52 -0.89 -6.94 11.50
CA GLU A 52 -1.01 -5.93 10.44
C GLU A 52 -0.29 -6.36 9.16
N THR A 53 -0.73 -5.87 8.00
CA THR A 53 0.01 -6.01 6.74
C THR A 53 0.93 -4.79 6.57
N LEU A 54 2.21 -4.98 6.87
CA LEU A 54 3.25 -3.96 6.76
C LEU A 54 4.38 -4.40 5.82
N SER A 55 4.88 -3.44 5.05
CA SER A 55 6.09 -3.61 4.25
C SER A 55 7.31 -3.88 5.13
N SER A 56 8.35 -4.49 4.58
CA SER A 56 9.57 -4.80 5.33
C SER A 56 10.23 -3.57 5.95
N GLY A 57 10.20 -2.43 5.27
CA GLY A 57 10.73 -1.15 5.76
C GLY A 57 9.91 -0.50 6.87
N LEU A 58 8.64 -0.91 7.06
CA LEU A 58 7.69 -0.29 7.99
C LEU A 58 7.26 -1.24 9.13
N ARG A 59 7.89 -2.41 9.29
CA ARG A 59 7.56 -3.38 10.36
C ARG A 59 8.11 -3.02 11.73
N ASN A 60 9.30 -2.45 11.80
CA ASN A 60 10.03 -2.21 13.07
C ASN A 60 9.95 -0.76 13.55
N ILE A 61 8.96 -0.01 13.09
CA ILE A 61 8.76 1.40 13.44
C ILE A 61 7.62 1.53 14.45
N THR A 62 7.69 2.55 15.31
CA THR A 62 6.60 2.87 16.24
C THR A 62 5.33 3.17 15.46
N HIS A 63 4.26 2.41 15.68
CA HIS A 63 2.97 2.63 15.02
C HIS A 63 2.37 3.98 15.45
N PRO A 64 1.66 4.70 14.55
CA PRO A 64 0.88 5.88 14.92
C PRO A 64 -0.04 5.56 16.10
N GLY A 65 -0.03 6.40 17.14
CA GLY A 65 -0.83 6.21 18.35
C GLY A 65 -0.10 5.60 19.53
N HIS A 66 1.16 5.17 19.38
CA HIS A 66 1.98 4.62 20.46
C HIS A 66 3.14 5.56 20.79
N ARG A 67 3.40 5.80 22.08
CA ARG A 67 4.63 6.45 22.52
C ARG A 67 5.78 5.44 22.38
N PRO A 68 6.97 5.83 21.90
CA PRO A 68 8.12 4.93 21.89
C PRO A 68 8.46 4.56 23.33
N GLU A 69 8.07 3.36 23.79
CA GLU A 69 8.45 2.84 25.11
C GLU A 69 9.94 2.47 25.18
N HIS A 70 10.56 2.32 24.01
CA HIS A 70 12.00 2.14 23.87
C HIS A 70 12.50 3.12 22.82
N GLY A 71 13.44 3.99 23.24
CA GLY A 71 14.11 4.92 22.34
C GLY A 71 14.59 4.20 21.09
N VAL A 72 14.42 4.87 19.95
CA VAL A 72 14.79 4.43 18.60
C VAL A 72 16.18 3.79 18.64
N LYS A 73 16.24 2.45 18.77
CA LYS A 73 17.49 1.72 18.65
C LYS A 73 17.86 1.77 17.17
N ASN A 74 18.75 2.71 16.84
CA ASN A 74 19.33 3.01 15.54
C ASN A 74 18.40 3.85 14.64
N GLY A 75 18.68 5.15 14.57
CA GLY A 75 18.05 6.13 13.67
C GLY A 75 18.35 5.92 12.17
N ASN A 76 18.47 4.66 11.73
CA ASN A 76 18.64 4.31 10.33
C ASN A 76 17.30 3.83 9.79
N THR A 77 16.58 4.73 9.11
CA THR A 77 15.42 4.35 8.30
C THR A 77 15.85 3.38 7.19
N PHE A 78 14.92 2.57 6.66
CA PHE A 78 15.19 1.69 5.52
C PHE A 78 15.71 2.47 4.29
N LEU A 79 15.40 3.77 4.20
CA LEU A 79 15.91 4.68 3.18
C LEU A 79 17.42 4.84 3.22
N ASN A 80 18.05 4.88 4.41
CA ASN A 80 19.50 4.93 4.49
C ASN A 80 20.11 3.64 3.91
N MET A 81 19.49 2.49 4.17
CA MET A 81 19.91 1.22 3.56
C MET A 81 19.74 1.24 2.04
N GLN A 82 18.64 1.78 1.53
CA GLN A 82 18.43 1.94 0.08
C GLN A 82 19.42 2.93 -0.56
N LYS A 83 19.68 4.09 0.07
CA LYS A 83 20.65 5.10 -0.40
C LYS A 83 22.07 4.52 -0.44
N GLU A 84 22.49 3.84 0.63
CA GLU A 84 23.78 3.16 0.71
C GLU A 84 23.90 2.04 -0.34
N PHE A 85 22.88 1.18 -0.43
CA PHE A 85 22.85 0.13 -1.46
C PHE A 85 22.94 0.70 -2.87
N LYS A 86 22.18 1.78 -3.16
CA LYS A 86 22.23 2.51 -4.44
C LYS A 86 23.67 2.93 -4.73
N ARG A 87 24.35 3.61 -3.79
CA ARG A 87 25.74 4.06 -3.96
C ARG A 87 26.70 2.93 -4.35
N GLU A 88 26.56 1.76 -3.72
CA GLU A 88 27.45 0.62 -3.94
C GLU A 88 27.18 -0.11 -5.27
N VAL A 89 25.91 -0.23 -5.70
CA VAL A 89 25.55 -1.07 -6.85
C VAL A 89 25.20 -0.31 -8.13
N TRP A 90 24.90 1.00 -8.07
CA TRP A 90 24.30 1.75 -9.19
C TRP A 90 25.05 1.61 -10.52
N HIS A 91 26.39 1.66 -10.47
CA HIS A 91 27.24 1.55 -11.66
C HIS A 91 27.19 0.17 -12.34
N LYS A 92 26.75 -0.87 -11.61
CA LYS A 92 26.62 -2.25 -12.11
C LYS A 92 25.23 -2.56 -12.68
N LEU A 93 24.24 -1.72 -12.37
CA LEU A 93 22.86 -1.97 -12.75
C LEU A 93 22.60 -1.69 -14.23
N THR A 94 21.80 -2.55 -14.85
CA THR A 94 21.19 -2.33 -16.15
C THR A 94 20.20 -1.16 -16.12
N PRO A 95 19.82 -0.58 -17.27
CA PRO A 95 18.81 0.49 -17.32
C PRO A 95 17.48 0.09 -16.66
N ASP A 96 17.03 -1.15 -16.86
CA ASP A 96 15.77 -1.65 -16.27
C ASP A 96 15.87 -1.76 -14.75
N GLU A 97 16.98 -2.26 -14.23
CA GLU A 97 17.23 -2.35 -12.77
C GLU A 97 17.32 -0.97 -12.12
N ARG A 98 17.90 0.02 -12.80
CA ARG A 98 17.90 1.42 -12.33
C ARG A 98 16.50 2.02 -12.33
N THR A 99 15.74 1.75 -13.39
CA THR A 99 14.37 2.24 -13.56
C THR A 99 13.43 1.70 -12.47
N HIS A 100 13.69 0.48 -11.99
CA HIS A 100 12.88 -0.22 -11.00
C HIS A 100 13.64 -0.50 -9.70
N PHE A 101 14.47 0.45 -9.27
CA PHE A 101 15.46 0.23 -8.21
C PHE A 101 14.85 -0.13 -6.84
N SER A 102 13.66 0.36 -6.45
CA SER A 102 12.95 -0.15 -5.25
C SER A 102 12.62 -1.64 -5.32
N ALA A 103 12.10 -2.12 -6.46
CA ALA A 103 11.77 -3.53 -6.63
C ALA A 103 13.04 -4.39 -6.64
N PHE A 104 14.09 -3.90 -7.28
CA PHE A 104 15.42 -4.51 -7.25
C PHE A 104 15.97 -4.60 -5.82
N SER A 105 15.87 -3.51 -5.06
CA SER A 105 16.31 -3.44 -3.65
C SER A 105 15.58 -4.48 -2.80
N GLN A 106 14.25 -4.57 -2.91
CA GLN A 106 13.45 -5.59 -2.21
C GLN A 106 13.84 -7.01 -2.59
N HIS A 107 14.11 -7.27 -3.88
CA HIS A 107 14.54 -8.58 -4.36
C HIS A 107 15.84 -9.05 -3.68
N HIS A 108 16.77 -8.12 -3.44
CA HIS A 108 18.05 -8.38 -2.78
C HIS A 108 18.02 -8.23 -1.25
N GLY A 109 16.83 -8.11 -0.66
CA GLY A 109 16.64 -8.11 0.80
C GLY A 109 16.82 -6.77 1.49
N ILE A 110 16.98 -5.67 0.73
CA ILE A 110 16.91 -4.33 1.29
C ILE A 110 15.45 -4.03 1.65
N PRO A 111 15.14 -3.64 2.90
CA PRO A 111 13.77 -3.32 3.28
C PRO A 111 13.23 -2.13 2.48
N THR A 112 11.95 -2.19 2.09
CA THR A 112 11.28 -1.11 1.34
C THR A 112 9.86 -0.87 1.84
N ASN A 113 9.18 0.14 1.31
CA ASN A 113 7.77 0.39 1.56
C ASN A 113 6.81 -0.42 0.63
N LEU A 114 7.33 -1.41 -0.10
CA LEU A 114 6.56 -2.28 -0.97
C LEU A 114 6.05 -3.53 -0.24
N ILE A 115 4.81 -3.91 -0.49
CA ILE A 115 4.20 -5.16 -0.01
C ILE A 115 3.98 -6.08 -1.20
N ASP A 116 4.56 -7.28 -1.17
CA ASP A 116 4.38 -8.27 -2.24
C ASP A 116 2.93 -8.73 -2.34
N ILE A 117 2.39 -8.66 -3.56
CA ILE A 117 1.10 -9.23 -3.96
C ILE A 117 1.27 -9.93 -5.32
N THR A 118 0.35 -10.81 -5.66
CA THR A 118 0.38 -11.61 -6.89
C THR A 118 -0.99 -11.59 -7.57
N THR A 119 -1.02 -11.71 -8.89
CA THR A 119 -2.26 -11.96 -9.64
C THR A 119 -2.65 -13.44 -9.63
N SER A 120 -1.80 -14.34 -9.12
CA SER A 120 -2.05 -15.79 -9.08
C SER A 120 -2.56 -16.25 -7.71
N PRO A 121 -3.80 -16.79 -7.63
CA PRO A 121 -4.30 -17.41 -6.40
C PRO A 121 -3.41 -18.55 -5.90
N LEU A 122 -2.86 -19.37 -6.81
CA LEU A 122 -2.03 -20.52 -6.43
C LEU A 122 -0.66 -20.11 -5.88
N VAL A 123 -0.08 -19.01 -6.39
CA VAL A 123 1.16 -18.44 -5.82
C VAL A 123 0.89 -17.91 -4.40
N ALA A 124 -0.24 -17.23 -4.19
CA ALA A 124 -0.61 -16.79 -2.84
C ALA A 124 -0.87 -17.97 -1.91
N LEU A 125 -1.54 -19.04 -2.38
CA LEU A 125 -1.74 -20.25 -1.58
C LEU A 125 -0.40 -20.92 -1.20
N TYR A 126 0.56 -20.97 -2.12
CA TYR A 126 1.92 -21.47 -1.84
C TYR A 126 2.56 -20.73 -0.67
N PHE A 127 2.51 -19.39 -0.67
CA PHE A 127 3.05 -18.57 0.42
C PHE A 127 2.27 -18.73 1.73
N ALA A 128 0.95 -18.90 1.66
CA ALA A 128 0.12 -19.18 2.83
C ALA A 128 0.41 -20.56 3.47
N CYS A 129 0.86 -21.53 2.67
CA CYS A 129 1.18 -22.88 3.15
C CYS A 129 2.64 -23.04 3.60
N GLN A 130 3.47 -22.00 3.57
CA GLN A 130 4.83 -22.10 4.09
C GLN A 130 4.84 -22.37 5.60
N ASP A 131 5.91 -23.00 6.07
CA ASP A 131 6.09 -23.26 7.50
C ASP A 131 6.29 -21.94 8.26
N TYR A 132 5.69 -21.87 9.45
CA TYR A 132 5.86 -20.76 10.38
C TYR A 132 5.97 -21.31 11.79
N LYS A 133 7.04 -20.91 12.49
CA LYS A 133 7.29 -21.28 13.88
C LYS A 133 7.47 -20.00 14.68
N ASN A 134 6.78 -19.92 15.82
CA ASN A 134 6.95 -18.81 16.74
C ASN A 134 8.41 -18.74 17.21
N PRO A 135 8.98 -17.54 17.38
CA PRO A 135 10.29 -17.37 17.98
C PRO A 135 10.36 -18.03 19.37
N LYS A 136 11.41 -18.81 19.63
CA LYS A 136 11.49 -19.65 20.85
C LYS A 136 11.70 -18.89 22.17
N ASN A 137 11.82 -17.56 22.18
CA ASN A 137 12.15 -16.77 23.37
C ASN A 137 11.67 -15.31 23.26
N THR A 138 10.38 -15.08 23.04
CA THR A 138 9.80 -13.72 23.06
C THR A 138 8.67 -13.65 24.09
N ASN A 139 8.55 -12.52 24.79
CA ASN A 139 7.35 -12.19 25.58
C ASN A 139 6.17 -11.76 24.67
N GLU A 140 6.27 -12.01 23.37
CA GLU A 140 5.27 -11.63 22.38
C GLU A 140 4.13 -12.64 22.33
N VAL A 141 2.96 -12.19 21.92
CA VAL A 141 1.79 -13.05 21.74
C VAL A 141 2.08 -14.03 20.61
N GLN A 142 2.01 -15.33 20.91
CA GLN A 142 2.20 -16.37 19.90
C GLN A 142 1.13 -16.27 18.80
N LEU A 143 1.58 -16.42 17.56
CA LEU A 143 0.72 -16.50 16.38
C LEU A 143 0.39 -17.96 16.04
N ASP A 144 -0.61 -18.13 15.18
CA ASP A 144 -1.08 -19.47 14.76
C ASP A 144 -0.03 -20.11 13.83
N GLU A 145 0.55 -21.23 14.24
CA GLU A 145 1.55 -21.97 13.43
C GLU A 145 0.91 -22.89 12.39
N GLU A 146 -0.37 -23.26 12.59
CA GLU A 146 -1.05 -24.31 11.83
C GLU A 146 -1.83 -23.75 10.64
N LYS A 147 -2.28 -22.49 10.73
CA LYS A 147 -3.12 -21.87 9.70
C LYS A 147 -2.37 -20.86 8.85
N GLY A 148 -2.59 -20.97 7.55
CA GLY A 148 -2.17 -19.99 6.55
C GLY A 148 -3.28 -18.99 6.27
N ILE A 149 -2.93 -17.84 5.72
CA ILE A 149 -3.88 -16.80 5.35
C ILE A 149 -3.63 -16.36 3.91
N VAL A 150 -4.69 -16.29 3.10
CA VAL A 150 -4.68 -15.61 1.81
C VAL A 150 -5.56 -14.38 1.88
N TYR A 151 -4.97 -13.20 1.69
CA TYR A 151 -5.69 -11.95 1.56
C TYR A 151 -6.04 -11.66 0.11
N LEU A 152 -7.24 -11.12 -0.07
CA LEU A 152 -7.77 -10.71 -1.36
C LEU A 152 -8.01 -9.20 -1.33
N PHE A 153 -7.45 -8.50 -2.30
CA PHE A 153 -7.67 -7.08 -2.54
C PHE A 153 -8.34 -6.91 -3.89
N LYS A 154 -9.46 -6.20 -3.98
CA LYS A 154 -9.99 -5.78 -5.28
C LYS A 154 -8.95 -4.91 -5.95
N ASP A 155 -8.75 -5.08 -7.25
CA ASP A 155 -7.87 -4.24 -8.04
C ASP A 155 -8.48 -2.85 -8.27
N GLN A 156 -8.66 -2.10 -7.19
CA GLN A 156 -9.13 -0.72 -7.13
C GLN A 156 -7.99 0.14 -6.58
N PHE A 157 -6.83 0.05 -7.25
CA PHE A 157 -5.61 0.77 -6.87
C PHE A 157 -5.31 1.90 -7.86
N VAL A 158 -4.65 2.95 -7.36
CA VAL A 158 -4.01 3.95 -8.23
C VAL A 158 -2.66 3.40 -8.67
N ASP A 159 -2.48 3.23 -9.97
CA ASP A 159 -1.21 2.75 -10.53
C ASP A 159 -0.20 3.90 -10.64
N ILE A 160 0.82 3.86 -9.79
CA ILE A 160 1.86 4.89 -9.67
C ILE A 160 3.16 4.49 -10.36
N THR A 161 3.16 3.42 -11.17
CA THR A 161 4.38 2.87 -11.78
C THR A 161 5.15 3.93 -12.58
N ASN A 162 4.43 4.74 -13.37
CA ASN A 162 5.05 5.81 -14.16
C ASN A 162 5.65 6.94 -13.30
N ILE A 163 5.09 7.21 -12.12
CA ILE A 163 5.63 8.21 -11.19
C ILE A 163 6.95 7.71 -10.60
N LEU A 164 6.98 6.45 -10.13
CA LEU A 164 8.20 5.86 -9.56
C LEU A 164 9.33 5.76 -10.59
N THR A 165 9.00 5.45 -11.85
CA THR A 165 9.97 5.48 -12.95
C THR A 165 10.49 6.89 -13.24
N LYS A 166 9.68 7.94 -13.09
CA LYS A 166 10.06 9.33 -13.39
C LYS A 166 10.90 9.97 -12.27
N PHE A 167 10.59 9.67 -11.01
CA PHE A 167 11.15 10.37 -9.86
C PHE A 167 12.03 9.49 -8.96
N GLU A 168 12.52 8.35 -9.47
CA GLU A 168 13.55 7.50 -8.85
C GLU A 168 13.43 7.29 -7.33
N ASP A 169 12.52 6.42 -6.89
CA ASP A 169 12.39 5.91 -5.51
C ASP A 169 12.26 6.96 -4.39
N VAL A 170 11.91 8.20 -4.74
CA VAL A 170 11.56 9.24 -3.77
C VAL A 170 10.22 8.92 -3.11
N ASN A 171 10.05 9.32 -1.85
CA ASN A 171 8.75 9.27 -1.19
C ASN A 171 7.76 10.14 -1.96
N ILE A 172 6.78 9.51 -2.63
CA ILE A 172 5.81 10.22 -3.48
C ILE A 172 5.01 11.25 -2.70
N LEU A 173 4.71 10.98 -1.42
CA LEU A 173 3.93 11.92 -0.62
C LEU A 173 4.71 13.19 -0.30
N GLU A 174 6.01 13.07 -0.02
CA GLU A 174 6.89 14.22 0.21
C GLU A 174 7.09 15.00 -1.08
N LEU A 175 7.35 14.32 -2.20
CA LEU A 175 7.48 14.98 -3.50
C LEU A 175 6.19 15.68 -3.93
N PHE A 176 5.03 15.12 -3.59
CA PHE A 176 3.76 15.77 -3.84
C PHE A 176 3.55 17.01 -2.95
N ALA A 177 4.08 16.99 -1.73
CA ALA A 177 3.96 18.09 -0.76
C ALA A 177 4.76 19.36 -1.14
N THR A 178 5.85 19.27 -1.91
CA THR A 178 6.75 20.41 -2.16
C THR A 178 6.27 21.40 -3.21
N PHE A 179 5.13 21.16 -3.90
CA PHE A 179 4.64 21.94 -5.05
C PHE A 179 5.66 22.08 -6.21
N GLU A 180 6.74 21.31 -6.17
CA GLU A 180 7.76 21.28 -7.20
C GLU A 180 7.37 20.29 -8.31
N ASN A 181 7.89 20.55 -9.52
CA ASN A 181 7.66 19.73 -10.71
C ASN A 181 6.18 19.70 -11.16
N ASP A 182 5.88 18.95 -12.22
CA ASP A 182 4.49 18.72 -12.66
C ASP A 182 3.76 17.66 -11.81
N MET A 183 4.19 17.42 -10.56
CA MET A 183 3.65 16.34 -9.71
C MET A 183 2.16 16.49 -9.44
N PHE A 184 1.66 17.73 -9.26
CA PHE A 184 0.22 17.96 -9.13
C PHE A 184 -0.55 17.43 -10.34
N LEU A 185 -0.05 17.65 -11.55
CA LEU A 185 -0.70 17.20 -12.78
C LEU A 185 -0.59 15.68 -12.93
N ASP A 186 0.56 15.10 -12.59
CA ASP A 186 0.76 13.65 -12.59
C ASP A 186 -0.24 12.97 -11.66
N MET A 187 -0.35 13.43 -10.40
CA MET A 187 -1.32 12.92 -9.42
C MET A 187 -2.78 13.19 -9.84
N TYR A 188 -3.09 14.38 -10.36
CA TYR A 188 -4.43 14.69 -10.90
C TYR A 188 -4.82 13.69 -11.99
N ASN A 189 -3.92 13.38 -12.93
CA ASN A 189 -4.21 12.45 -14.02
C ASN A 189 -4.42 11.02 -13.51
N LEU A 190 -3.63 10.59 -12.52
CA LEU A 190 -3.82 9.28 -11.87
C LEU A 190 -5.17 9.18 -11.15
N PHE A 191 -5.55 10.20 -10.35
CA PHE A 191 -6.84 10.23 -9.68
C PHE A 191 -8.00 10.39 -10.65
N TYR A 192 -7.82 11.12 -11.75
CA TYR A 192 -8.81 11.22 -12.81
C TYR A 192 -9.08 9.87 -13.48
N LYS A 193 -8.01 9.11 -13.78
CA LYS A 193 -8.12 7.73 -14.28
C LYS A 193 -8.84 6.84 -13.27
N PHE A 194 -8.40 6.87 -12.01
CA PHE A 194 -9.03 6.10 -10.93
C PHE A 194 -10.52 6.42 -10.76
N LYS A 195 -10.90 7.70 -10.79
CA LYS A 195 -12.30 8.14 -10.73
C LYS A 195 -13.13 7.62 -11.91
N ARG A 196 -12.54 7.50 -13.11
CA ARG A 196 -13.23 6.94 -14.27
C ARG A 196 -13.45 5.43 -14.17
N GLU A 197 -12.49 4.72 -13.60
CA GLU A 197 -12.53 3.26 -13.44
C GLU A 197 -13.36 2.84 -12.22
N HIS A 198 -13.32 3.64 -11.15
CA HIS A 198 -13.92 3.34 -9.84
C HIS A 198 -14.60 4.59 -9.21
N PRO A 199 -15.68 5.11 -9.81
CA PRO A 199 -16.26 6.41 -9.42
C PRO A 199 -16.85 6.41 -7.99
N GLU A 200 -17.45 5.30 -7.54
CA GLU A 200 -17.98 5.17 -6.17
C GLU A 200 -16.87 5.16 -5.12
N GLU A 201 -15.77 4.44 -5.37
CA GLU A 201 -14.62 4.42 -4.46
C GLU A 201 -13.95 5.79 -4.39
N PHE A 202 -13.77 6.44 -5.53
CA PHE A 202 -13.28 7.83 -5.55
C PHE A 202 -14.17 8.75 -4.72
N TYR A 203 -15.50 8.67 -4.85
CA TYR A 203 -16.43 9.46 -4.06
C TYR A 203 -16.25 9.23 -2.54
N LYS A 204 -16.04 7.98 -2.11
CA LYS A 204 -15.78 7.65 -0.69
C LYS A 204 -14.49 8.30 -0.19
N TYR A 205 -13.40 8.20 -0.94
CA TYR A 205 -12.13 8.85 -0.58
C TYR A 205 -12.24 10.37 -0.60
N PHE A 206 -12.92 10.94 -1.59
CA PHE A 206 -13.14 12.38 -1.68
C PHE A 206 -13.90 12.90 -0.46
N LYS A 207 -15.01 12.24 -0.11
CA LYS A 207 -15.79 12.58 1.09
C LYS A 207 -14.99 12.41 2.38
N LYS A 208 -14.20 11.34 2.49
CA LYS A 208 -13.36 11.07 3.65
C LYS A 208 -12.30 12.15 3.83
N LEU A 209 -11.52 12.47 2.79
CA LEU A 209 -10.52 13.54 2.83
C LEU A 209 -11.18 14.87 3.22
N TYR A 210 -12.38 15.15 2.69
CA TYR A 210 -13.13 16.35 3.03
C TYR A 210 -13.42 16.48 4.53
N ILE A 211 -13.86 15.38 5.16
CA ILE A 211 -14.16 15.31 6.59
C ILE A 211 -12.87 15.40 7.40
N ASP A 212 -11.87 14.62 7.02
CA ASP A 212 -10.61 14.55 7.76
C ASP A 212 -9.87 15.89 7.70
N LEU A 213 -9.87 16.59 6.56
CA LEU A 213 -9.30 17.94 6.41
C LEU A 213 -9.94 18.94 7.38
N HIS A 214 -11.27 18.90 7.56
CA HIS A 214 -11.95 19.75 8.54
C HIS A 214 -11.53 19.48 9.97
N VAL A 215 -11.25 18.22 10.31
CA VAL A 215 -10.79 17.83 11.66
C VAL A 215 -9.32 18.22 11.83
N PHE A 216 -8.52 18.01 10.80
CA PHE A 216 -7.09 18.25 10.77
C PHE A 216 -6.74 19.74 10.87
N LEU A 217 -7.51 20.61 10.23
CA LEU A 217 -7.29 22.07 10.22
C LEU A 217 -7.98 22.82 11.37
N LYS A 218 -8.44 22.14 12.43
CA LYS A 218 -9.10 22.79 13.58
C LYS A 218 -8.19 23.71 14.40
N SER A 219 -6.90 23.78 14.10
CA SER A 219 -5.99 24.78 14.65
C SER A 219 -5.62 25.79 13.54
N PRO A 220 -5.98 27.09 13.68
CA PRO A 220 -5.59 28.17 12.77
C PRO A 220 -4.07 28.18 12.51
N PRO A 221 -3.60 28.54 11.30
CA PRO A 221 -3.97 29.83 10.68
C PRO A 221 -4.50 29.79 9.23
N LEU A 222 -4.66 28.63 8.57
CA LEU A 222 -5.06 28.60 7.16
C LEU A 222 -6.59 28.64 6.96
N SER A 223 -7.08 29.73 6.35
CA SER A 223 -8.48 29.91 5.94
C SER A 223 -8.73 29.28 4.56
N ILE A 224 -8.46 27.98 4.41
CA ILE A 224 -8.71 27.28 3.14
C ILE A 224 -10.22 27.28 2.87
N PRO A 225 -10.67 27.57 1.63
CA PRO A 225 -12.11 27.53 1.32
C PRO A 225 -12.60 26.08 1.42
N VAL A 226 -13.44 25.78 2.42
CA VAL A 226 -14.05 24.46 2.62
C VAL A 226 -15.57 24.64 2.87
N ILE A 227 -16.42 23.80 2.27
CA ILE A 227 -17.86 23.76 2.56
C ILE A 227 -18.12 23.14 3.91
N ASP A 228 -19.22 23.51 4.55
CA ASP A 228 -19.74 22.76 5.69
C ASP A 228 -19.85 21.26 5.35
N VAL A 229 -19.20 20.42 6.14
CA VAL A 229 -19.19 18.95 5.99
C VAL A 229 -20.61 18.37 5.90
N ASN A 230 -21.59 18.99 6.57
CA ASN A 230 -22.99 18.57 6.53
C ASN A 230 -23.69 18.84 5.19
N LYS A 231 -23.07 19.66 4.32
CA LYS A 231 -23.58 20.00 2.98
C LYS A 231 -22.91 19.18 1.87
N PHE A 232 -22.05 18.21 2.22
CA PHE A 232 -21.40 17.37 1.21
C PHE A 232 -22.46 16.58 0.42
N PRO A 233 -22.54 16.74 -0.92
CA PRO A 233 -23.63 16.20 -1.70
C PRO A 233 -23.60 14.66 -1.76
N PRO A 234 -24.76 13.99 -1.76
CA PRO A 234 -24.85 12.55 -1.98
C PRO A 234 -24.38 12.19 -3.40
N TYR A 235 -23.91 10.95 -3.60
CA TYR A 235 -23.31 10.50 -4.87
C TYR A 235 -24.22 10.70 -6.10
N GLU A 236 -25.53 10.46 -5.99
CA GLU A 236 -26.53 10.73 -7.04
C GLU A 236 -26.10 10.27 -8.46
N GLU A 237 -25.52 9.08 -8.58
CA GLU A 237 -25.02 8.52 -9.86
C GLU A 237 -24.04 9.47 -10.58
N GLY A 238 -23.23 10.21 -9.82
CA GLY A 238 -22.26 11.17 -10.37
C GLY A 238 -22.78 12.59 -10.60
N ARG A 239 -24.07 12.88 -10.34
CA ARG A 239 -24.60 14.26 -10.48
C ARG A 239 -24.05 15.24 -9.44
N TYR A 240 -23.47 14.73 -8.36
CA TYR A 240 -22.84 15.51 -7.30
C TYR A 240 -21.71 16.43 -7.80
N GLU A 241 -21.06 16.07 -8.90
CA GLU A 241 -19.83 16.74 -9.36
C GLU A 241 -20.06 18.21 -9.73
N LEU A 242 -21.23 18.53 -10.30
CA LEU A 242 -21.58 19.90 -10.68
C LEU A 242 -21.77 20.83 -9.48
N LYS A 243 -22.13 20.27 -8.31
CA LYS A 243 -22.32 21.03 -7.07
C LYS A 243 -20.99 21.60 -6.53
N PHE A 244 -19.85 21.12 -7.03
CA PHE A 244 -18.51 21.57 -6.64
C PHE A 244 -17.92 22.68 -7.52
N PHE A 245 -18.65 23.19 -8.53
CA PHE A 245 -18.16 24.26 -9.40
C PHE A 245 -17.69 25.50 -8.61
N GLY A 246 -18.54 26.04 -7.74
CA GLY A 246 -18.18 27.23 -6.95
C GLY A 246 -16.99 26.99 -6.01
N ASN A 247 -16.87 25.78 -5.45
CA ASN A 247 -15.74 25.43 -4.59
C ASN A 247 -14.42 25.37 -5.34
N TRP A 248 -14.46 24.84 -6.56
CA TRP A 248 -13.30 24.87 -7.44
C TRP A 248 -12.92 26.33 -7.77
N GLU A 249 -13.87 27.19 -8.12
CA GLU A 249 -13.58 28.62 -8.39
C GLU A 249 -12.96 29.33 -7.18
N ASP A 250 -13.48 29.09 -5.98
CA ASP A 250 -12.94 29.70 -4.76
C ASP A 250 -11.52 29.21 -4.45
N LEU A 251 -11.23 27.94 -4.73
CA LEU A 251 -9.90 27.37 -4.56
C LEU A 251 -8.89 27.95 -5.55
N LEU A 252 -9.29 28.24 -6.79
CA LEU A 252 -8.42 28.90 -7.76
C LEU A 252 -8.11 30.36 -7.39
N LYS A 253 -9.02 31.05 -6.70
CA LYS A 253 -8.79 32.40 -6.17
C LYS A 253 -7.87 32.39 -4.95
N PHE A 254 -7.91 31.30 -4.18
CA PHE A 254 -7.11 31.12 -2.98
C PHE A 254 -5.62 30.94 -3.28
N ASP A 255 -5.27 30.18 -4.32
CA ASP A 255 -3.87 29.87 -4.67
C ASP A 255 -3.60 30.02 -6.17
N THR A 256 -2.65 30.91 -6.50
CA THR A 256 -2.26 31.20 -7.89
C THR A 256 -1.58 30.00 -8.56
N GLN A 257 -0.92 29.12 -7.81
CA GLN A 257 -0.34 27.90 -8.38
C GLN A 257 -1.43 26.94 -8.86
N LEU A 258 -2.53 26.78 -8.11
CA LEU A 258 -3.67 25.98 -8.53
C LEU A 258 -4.30 26.52 -9.82
N LEU A 259 -4.41 27.85 -9.95
CA LEU A 259 -4.83 28.49 -11.21
C LEU A 259 -3.90 28.17 -12.38
N ASN A 260 -2.58 28.06 -12.15
CA ASN A 260 -1.64 27.69 -13.20
C ASN A 260 -1.76 26.22 -13.60
N PHE A 261 -2.02 25.32 -12.65
CA PHE A 261 -2.29 23.91 -12.95
C PHE A 261 -3.60 23.74 -13.73
N ASP A 262 -4.65 24.44 -13.32
CA ASP A 262 -5.94 24.43 -14.01
C ASP A 262 -5.81 24.74 -15.51
N LYS A 263 -5.08 25.79 -15.87
CA LYS A 263 -4.80 26.18 -17.26
C LYS A 263 -4.12 25.08 -18.10
N LYS A 264 -3.40 24.15 -17.45
CA LYS A 264 -2.73 23.03 -18.12
C LYS A 264 -3.65 21.81 -18.29
N ILE A 265 -4.79 21.75 -17.60
CA ILE A 265 -5.73 20.62 -17.63
C ILE A 265 -6.78 20.83 -18.73
N LYS A 266 -6.77 19.96 -19.76
CA LYS A 266 -7.71 20.07 -20.90
C LYS A 266 -9.17 19.76 -20.54
N LYS A 267 -9.39 18.79 -19.65
CA LYS A 267 -10.73 18.35 -19.24
C LYS A 267 -10.77 18.24 -17.73
N ILE A 268 -11.29 19.28 -17.11
CA ILE A 268 -11.35 19.34 -15.65
C ILE A 268 -12.49 18.48 -15.10
N SER A 269 -12.20 17.83 -13.98
CA SER A 269 -13.18 17.26 -13.07
C SER A 269 -13.05 18.02 -11.76
N TYR A 270 -14.05 18.84 -11.41
CA TYR A 270 -14.02 19.65 -10.19
C TYR A 270 -13.73 18.81 -8.93
N PRO A 271 -14.38 17.64 -8.72
CA PRO A 271 -14.08 16.80 -7.58
C PRO A 271 -12.63 16.29 -7.56
N VAL A 272 -12.09 15.89 -8.71
CA VAL A 272 -10.71 15.37 -8.79
C VAL A 272 -9.72 16.50 -8.52
N PHE A 273 -9.95 17.68 -9.09
CA PHE A 273 -9.08 18.83 -8.87
C PHE A 273 -9.06 19.25 -7.39
N ILE A 274 -10.25 19.40 -6.79
CA ILE A 274 -10.39 19.76 -5.37
C ILE A 274 -9.75 18.68 -4.49
N TYR A 275 -9.98 17.40 -4.78
CA TYR A 275 -9.38 16.29 -4.05
C TYR A 275 -7.85 16.35 -4.10
N THR A 276 -7.26 16.49 -5.29
CA THR A 276 -5.81 16.60 -5.47
C THR A 276 -5.25 17.81 -4.72
N ALA A 277 -5.88 18.98 -4.84
CA ALA A 277 -5.42 20.21 -4.20
C ALA A 277 -5.48 20.14 -2.68
N TYR A 278 -6.60 19.69 -2.10
CA TYR A 278 -6.68 19.52 -0.65
C TYR A 278 -5.71 18.48 -0.12
N LEU A 279 -5.49 17.39 -0.87
CA LEU A 279 -4.50 16.39 -0.47
C LEU A 279 -3.09 17.01 -0.47
N GLN A 280 -2.73 17.77 -1.51
CA GLN A 280 -1.45 18.47 -1.58
C GLN A 280 -1.27 19.48 -0.44
N ILE A 281 -2.27 20.34 -0.21
CA ILE A 281 -2.24 21.34 0.85
C ILE A 281 -2.09 20.69 2.23
N LEU A 282 -2.81 19.58 2.46
CA LEU A 282 -2.72 18.80 3.69
C LEU A 282 -1.31 18.22 3.89
N LEU A 283 -0.76 17.56 2.86
CA LEU A 283 0.58 16.97 2.91
C LEU A 283 1.66 18.04 3.06
N ALA A 284 1.52 19.19 2.41
CA ALA A 284 2.42 20.34 2.59
C ALA A 284 2.35 20.88 4.02
N SER A 285 1.15 20.99 4.58
CA SER A 285 0.97 21.44 5.98
C SER A 285 1.62 20.46 6.97
N LEU A 286 1.50 19.16 6.70
CA LEU A 286 2.17 18.09 7.46
C LEU A 286 3.69 18.20 7.36
N HIS A 287 4.21 18.36 6.14
CA HIS A 287 5.63 18.39 5.83
C HIS A 287 6.34 19.61 6.43
N TYR A 288 5.75 20.82 6.29
CA TYR A 288 6.36 22.06 6.74
C TYR A 288 6.01 22.45 8.20
N ASN A 289 4.98 21.85 8.80
CA ASN A 289 4.59 22.17 10.18
C ASN A 289 4.11 20.92 10.98
N PRO A 290 5.03 19.98 11.28
CA PRO A 290 4.70 18.70 11.92
C PRO A 290 4.23 18.85 13.38
N ALA A 291 4.40 20.02 14.00
CA ALA A 291 4.03 20.27 15.40
C ALA A 291 2.52 20.48 15.61
N VAL A 292 1.76 20.75 14.55
CA VAL A 292 0.31 21.04 14.62
C VAL A 292 -0.54 19.77 14.54
N VAL A 293 0.09 18.61 14.41
CA VAL A 293 -0.56 17.38 13.99
C VAL A 293 -0.66 16.37 15.12
N ASP A 294 -1.86 15.86 15.38
CA ASP A 294 -2.06 14.69 16.21
C ASP A 294 -1.51 13.46 15.47
N LYS A 295 -0.26 13.10 15.78
CA LYS A 295 0.54 12.01 15.17
C LYS A 295 -0.02 10.60 15.43
N ASN A 296 -1.23 10.50 15.99
CA ASN A 296 -1.81 9.25 16.47
C ASN A 296 -2.73 8.54 15.45
N THR A 297 -2.82 9.01 14.21
CA THR A 297 -3.82 8.51 13.24
C THR A 297 -3.20 7.96 11.96
N TYR A 298 -3.69 6.81 11.49
CA TYR A 298 -3.30 6.19 10.20
C TYR A 298 -3.62 7.09 8.99
N LEU A 299 -2.75 7.08 7.98
CA LEU A 299 -2.87 7.87 6.74
C LEU A 299 -3.81 7.24 5.71
N ASN A 300 -5.08 7.08 6.07
CA ASN A 300 -6.07 6.43 5.20
C ASN A 300 -6.86 7.44 4.34
N LEU A 301 -6.18 8.46 3.82
CA LEU A 301 -6.78 9.61 3.12
C LEU A 301 -6.87 9.41 1.60
N PHE A 302 -6.16 8.40 1.09
CA PHE A 302 -6.02 8.14 -0.33
C PHE A 302 -6.30 6.68 -0.68
N PRO A 303 -6.71 6.41 -1.93
CA PRO A 303 -6.77 5.05 -2.46
C PRO A 303 -5.44 4.33 -2.28
N ASN A 304 -5.47 3.00 -2.21
CA ASN A 304 -4.24 2.23 -2.18
C ASN A 304 -3.48 2.41 -3.50
N PHE A 305 -2.15 2.49 -3.41
CA PHE A 305 -1.29 2.64 -4.58
C PHE A 305 -0.71 1.28 -4.97
N LYS A 306 -0.64 1.00 -6.27
CA LYS A 306 0.06 -0.17 -6.81
C LYS A 306 1.25 0.23 -7.63
N TYR A 307 2.29 -0.58 -7.55
CA TYR A 307 3.49 -0.52 -8.36
C TYR A 307 3.66 -1.85 -9.09
N ALA A 308 3.56 -1.81 -10.41
CA ALA A 308 3.61 -2.99 -11.28
C ALA A 308 4.77 -2.85 -12.29
N PRO A 309 6.02 -2.89 -11.82
CA PRO A 309 7.18 -2.79 -12.70
C PRO A 309 7.31 -4.01 -13.61
N ILE A 310 8.05 -3.86 -14.70
CA ILE A 310 8.46 -5.02 -15.51
C ILE A 310 9.52 -5.77 -14.71
N LEU A 311 9.15 -6.95 -14.20
CA LEU A 311 10.07 -7.82 -13.47
C LEU A 311 10.89 -8.63 -14.46
N SER A 312 12.12 -8.20 -14.72
CA SER A 312 13.05 -8.89 -15.64
C SER A 312 13.60 -10.20 -15.07
N PHE A 313 13.64 -10.32 -13.74
CA PHE A 313 14.14 -11.49 -13.03
C PHE A 313 13.09 -12.61 -12.93
N GLU A 314 13.55 -13.86 -12.98
CA GLU A 314 12.69 -15.05 -13.09
C GLU A 314 11.71 -15.17 -11.91
N ARG A 315 12.18 -14.97 -10.68
CA ARG A 315 11.35 -14.96 -9.46
C ARG A 315 10.12 -14.06 -9.62
N GLY A 316 10.29 -12.87 -10.16
CA GLY A 316 9.23 -11.88 -10.29
C GLY A 316 8.17 -12.31 -11.30
N ARG A 317 8.61 -12.89 -12.42
CA ARG A 317 7.71 -13.44 -13.45
C ARG A 317 6.95 -14.67 -12.97
N ASN A 318 7.63 -15.62 -12.32
CA ASN A 318 7.02 -16.86 -11.86
C ASN A 318 6.01 -16.61 -10.73
N GLN A 319 6.25 -15.59 -9.91
CA GLN A 319 5.30 -15.15 -8.89
C GLN A 319 4.15 -14.33 -9.45
N GLN A 320 4.19 -13.92 -10.72
CA GLN A 320 3.27 -12.93 -11.29
C GLN A 320 3.12 -11.71 -10.35
N GLY A 321 4.28 -11.26 -9.85
CA GLY A 321 4.37 -10.35 -8.73
C GLY A 321 4.14 -8.90 -9.13
N LEU A 322 3.53 -8.15 -8.21
CA LEU A 322 3.49 -6.70 -8.19
C LEU A 322 3.46 -6.25 -6.73
N PHE A 323 3.36 -4.95 -6.50
CA PHE A 323 3.49 -4.41 -5.16
C PHE A 323 2.34 -3.47 -4.80
N ILE A 324 1.87 -3.55 -3.56
CA ILE A 324 1.18 -2.41 -2.93
C ILE A 324 2.27 -1.46 -2.45
N TYR A 325 2.21 -0.21 -2.87
CA TYR A 325 3.09 0.84 -2.35
C TYR A 325 2.47 1.38 -1.07
N GLN A 326 3.02 0.97 0.08
CA GLN A 326 2.53 1.43 1.37
C GLN A 326 3.03 2.85 1.60
N ASN A 327 2.10 3.79 1.55
CA ASN A 327 2.44 5.19 1.76
C ASN A 327 2.78 5.45 3.23
N TYR A 328 3.72 6.37 3.44
CA TYR A 328 4.15 6.80 4.75
C TYR A 328 4.58 8.27 4.72
N LEU A 329 4.59 8.90 5.89
CA LEU A 329 5.17 10.22 6.11
C LEU A 329 6.38 10.09 7.01
N GLN A 330 7.41 10.85 6.71
CA GLN A 330 8.63 10.93 7.50
C GLN A 330 8.77 12.34 8.10
N SER A 331 9.39 12.42 9.26
CA SER A 331 9.85 13.67 9.83
C SER A 331 10.92 14.30 8.94
N ASP A 332 11.04 15.63 9.00
CA ASP A 332 12.01 16.43 8.25
C ASP A 332 13.41 15.77 8.17
N GLU A 333 13.96 15.68 6.95
CA GLU A 333 15.29 15.12 6.67
C GLU A 333 16.41 15.87 7.39
N TYR A 334 16.19 17.13 7.79
CA TYR A 334 17.16 17.93 8.56
C TYR A 334 17.21 17.58 10.05
N THR A 335 16.35 16.68 10.53
CA THR A 335 16.44 16.16 11.90
C THR A 335 17.63 15.20 12.04
N GLU A 336 18.34 15.26 13.18
CA GLU A 336 19.49 14.39 13.45
C GLU A 336 19.14 12.89 13.43
N SER A 337 17.85 12.54 13.53
CA SER A 337 17.36 11.16 13.50
C SER A 337 15.94 11.13 12.93
N PRO A 338 15.79 11.02 11.59
CA PRO A 338 14.48 10.96 10.96
C PRO A 338 13.70 9.73 11.41
N TYR A 339 12.38 9.88 11.56
CA TYR A 339 11.48 8.81 11.94
C TYR A 339 10.18 8.86 11.14
N ILE A 340 9.43 7.76 11.14
CA ILE A 340 8.16 7.67 10.43
C ILE A 340 7.05 8.25 11.30
N GLU A 341 6.34 9.25 10.78
CA GLU A 341 5.28 9.98 11.48
C GLU A 341 3.88 9.45 11.16
N GLY A 342 3.71 8.79 10.03
CA GLY A 342 2.42 8.25 9.61
C GLY A 342 2.57 7.11 8.62
N ILE A 343 1.64 6.16 8.68
CA ILE A 343 1.61 4.99 7.79
C ILE A 343 0.19 4.81 7.27
N GLN A 344 0.04 4.53 5.97
CA GLN A 344 -1.22 4.06 5.40
C GLN A 344 -1.45 2.61 5.81
N ARG A 345 -2.65 2.32 6.29
CA ARG A 345 -3.03 0.96 6.64
C ARG A 345 -3.61 0.23 5.44
N ILE A 346 -3.16 -1.00 5.23
CA ILE A 346 -3.63 -1.85 4.15
C ILE A 346 -4.60 -2.90 4.71
N VAL A 347 -5.87 -2.83 4.28
CA VAL A 347 -6.93 -3.74 4.71
C VAL A 347 -7.47 -4.51 3.51
N PRO A 348 -7.53 -5.85 3.57
CA PRO A 348 -8.04 -6.66 2.47
C PRO A 348 -9.56 -6.60 2.37
N ASP A 349 -10.11 -6.88 1.20
CA ASP A 349 -11.56 -7.05 1.01
C ASP A 349 -12.06 -8.37 1.58
N LYS A 350 -11.24 -9.44 1.46
CA LYS A 350 -11.56 -10.77 1.97
C LYS A 350 -10.34 -11.49 2.51
N VAL A 351 -10.61 -12.44 3.40
CA VAL A 351 -9.62 -13.30 4.04
C VAL A 351 -10.03 -14.74 3.79
N VAL A 352 -9.10 -15.54 3.25
CA VAL A 352 -9.25 -16.99 3.15
C VAL A 352 -8.30 -17.65 4.12
N VAL A 353 -8.84 -18.37 5.10
CA VAL A 353 -8.08 -19.12 6.10
C VAL A 353 -7.79 -20.50 5.57
N ILE A 354 -6.52 -20.86 5.52
CA ILE A 354 -6.02 -22.11 4.96
C ILE A 354 -5.69 -23.07 6.10
N ASN A 355 -6.36 -24.21 6.11
CA ASN A 355 -6.06 -25.33 6.99
C ASN A 355 -5.27 -26.40 6.21
N ASN A 356 -4.66 -27.36 6.92
CA ASN A 356 -3.91 -28.47 6.32
C ASN A 356 -2.77 -28.02 5.37
N LYS A 357 -1.98 -27.02 5.81
CA LYS A 357 -0.90 -26.41 5.02
C LYS A 357 0.02 -27.44 4.37
N GLU A 358 0.47 -28.44 5.13
CA GLU A 358 1.40 -29.47 4.67
C GLU A 358 0.83 -30.25 3.47
N LYS A 359 -0.38 -30.79 3.61
CA LYS A 359 -1.04 -31.55 2.54
C LYS A 359 -1.27 -30.70 1.28
N ILE A 360 -1.72 -29.46 1.45
CA ILE A 360 -1.93 -28.54 0.31
C ILE A 360 -0.59 -28.23 -0.37
N LEU A 361 0.49 -28.05 0.40
CA LEU A 361 1.82 -27.80 -0.14
C LEU A 361 2.36 -29.01 -0.93
N GLU A 362 2.09 -30.24 -0.48
CA GLU A 362 2.38 -31.47 -1.22
C GLU A 362 1.61 -31.54 -2.55
N GLU A 363 0.31 -31.23 -2.53
CA GLU A 363 -0.55 -31.20 -3.72
C GLU A 363 -0.09 -30.12 -4.72
N LEU A 364 0.23 -28.91 -4.24
CA LEU A 364 0.82 -27.82 -5.04
C LEU A 364 2.15 -28.25 -5.66
N ASN A 365 3.00 -28.91 -4.87
CA ASN A 365 4.28 -29.41 -5.34
C ASN A 365 4.13 -30.45 -6.45
N PHE A 366 3.14 -31.34 -6.34
CA PHE A 366 2.81 -32.33 -7.37
C PHE A 366 2.39 -31.68 -8.70
N ILE A 367 1.59 -30.62 -8.67
CA ILE A 367 1.16 -29.89 -9.88
C ILE A 367 2.18 -28.86 -10.39
N GLY A 368 3.35 -28.76 -9.74
CA GLY A 368 4.48 -27.93 -10.20
C GLY A 368 4.59 -26.55 -9.55
N ILE A 369 3.74 -26.19 -8.60
CA ILE A 369 3.84 -24.96 -7.82
C ILE A 369 4.67 -25.24 -6.55
N ASN A 370 5.97 -25.02 -6.64
CA ASN A 370 6.94 -25.34 -5.58
C ASN A 370 8.11 -24.34 -5.57
N GLY A 371 9.02 -24.46 -4.59
CA GLY A 371 10.15 -23.54 -4.41
C GLY A 371 11.02 -23.35 -5.66
N LYS A 372 11.31 -24.41 -6.43
CA LYS A 372 12.07 -24.29 -7.68
C LYS A 372 11.34 -23.41 -8.71
N PHE A 373 10.01 -23.52 -8.82
CA PHE A 373 9.22 -22.71 -9.73
C PHE A 373 9.10 -21.28 -9.20
N ILE A 374 8.78 -21.10 -7.92
CA ILE A 374 8.50 -19.78 -7.32
C ILE A 374 9.74 -18.87 -7.29
N TYR A 375 10.93 -19.43 -7.07
CA TYR A 375 12.16 -18.64 -6.97
C TYR A 375 13.00 -18.67 -8.25
N GLY A 376 13.08 -19.80 -8.96
CA GLY A 376 13.73 -19.92 -10.26
C GLY A 376 15.27 -19.80 -10.25
N ASP A 377 15.88 -19.22 -9.23
CA ASP A 377 17.34 -19.09 -9.15
C ASP A 377 18.04 -20.42 -8.82
N TYR A 378 19.30 -20.53 -9.26
CA TYR A 378 20.09 -21.75 -9.13
C TYR A 378 20.22 -22.22 -7.69
N ASP A 379 20.34 -21.31 -6.72
CA ASP A 379 20.49 -21.64 -5.31
C ASP A 379 19.20 -22.26 -4.75
N ASN A 380 18.04 -21.66 -5.05
CA ASN A 380 16.74 -22.20 -4.62
C ASN A 380 16.38 -23.50 -5.35
N ILE A 381 16.74 -23.65 -6.63
CA ILE A 381 16.58 -24.91 -7.36
C ILE A 381 17.44 -26.00 -6.70
N ALA A 382 18.72 -25.72 -6.44
CA ALA A 382 19.62 -26.66 -5.80
C ALA A 382 19.12 -27.08 -4.41
N LYS A 383 18.73 -26.10 -3.56
CA LYS A 383 18.13 -26.34 -2.24
C LYS A 383 16.92 -27.28 -2.33
N TYR A 384 16.00 -27.00 -3.25
CA TYR A 384 14.80 -27.83 -3.46
C TYR A 384 15.13 -29.25 -3.94
N ILE A 385 16.14 -29.42 -4.79
CA ILE A 385 16.58 -30.76 -5.20
C ILE A 385 17.19 -31.50 -4.01
N THR A 386 18.09 -30.85 -3.26
CA THR A 386 18.76 -31.49 -2.13
C THR A 386 17.80 -31.91 -1.02
N SER A 387 16.74 -31.13 -0.76
CA SER A 387 15.76 -31.46 0.27
C SER A 387 14.88 -32.68 -0.05
N LYS A 388 14.93 -33.20 -1.29
CA LYS A 388 14.23 -34.44 -1.67
C LYS A 388 15.03 -35.71 -1.40
N PHE A 389 16.33 -35.57 -1.20
CA PHE A 389 17.26 -36.68 -0.98
C PHE A 389 17.83 -36.70 0.45
N GLN A 390 17.33 -35.81 1.31
CA GLN A 390 17.51 -35.81 2.77
C GLN A 390 16.25 -36.39 3.39
#